data_AF-A0A183DPU2-F1
#
_entry.id   AF-A0A183DPU2-F1
#
_cell.length_a   1.000
_cell.length_b   1.000
_cell.length_c   1.000
_cell.angle_alpha   90.00
_cell.angle_beta   90.00
_cell.angle_gamma   90.00
#
_symmetry.space_group_name_H-M   'P 1'
#
loop_
_entity.id
_entity.type
_entity.pdbx_description
1 polymer ?
#
loop_
_entity_poly.entity_id
_entity_poly.type
_entity_poly.pdbx_seq_one_letter_code
_entity_poly.pdbx_strand_id
1 'polypeptide(L)'
;MSANIADAENLKDEGNAAFKRGELKEAIERYTEALELDPQKSLKATIYRNRAMVRLKMDDFEGCEYDASRDVIALAVAIVKGLSVALLGEDALRWTTATQSI
;
A
#
# COMPACT_ATOMS: atom_id res chain seq x y z
N MET A 1 -6.62 5.55 24.27
CA MET A 1 -5.99 6.41 23.25
C MET A 1 -6.45 5.93 21.89
N SER A 2 -7.69 6.28 21.51
CA SER A 2 -8.37 5.73 20.32
C SER A 2 -8.72 6.80 19.29
N ALA A 3 -8.41 8.06 19.57
CA ALA A 3 -8.82 9.21 18.75
C ALA A 3 -8.21 9.16 17.34
N ASN A 4 -6.89 8.93 17.24
CA ASN A 4 -6.18 8.97 15.97
C ASN A 4 -6.60 7.89 14.94
N ILE A 5 -7.17 6.77 15.41
CA ILE A 5 -7.61 5.68 14.52
C ILE A 5 -8.88 6.11 13.79
N ALA A 6 -9.84 6.68 14.52
CA ALA A 6 -11.09 7.17 13.93
C ALA A 6 -10.83 8.30 12.94
N ASP A 7 -9.87 9.19 13.24
CA ASP A 7 -9.47 10.27 12.33
C ASP A 7 -8.84 9.74 11.04
N ALA A 8 -7.99 8.71 11.11
CA ALA A 8 -7.43 8.06 9.92
C ALA A 8 -8.49 7.30 9.08
N GLU A 9 -9.49 6.70 9.73
CA GLU A 9 -10.62 6.07 9.03
C GLU A 9 -11.48 7.11 8.31
N ASN A 10 -11.76 8.24 8.96
CA ASN A 10 -12.49 9.36 8.36
C ASN A 10 -11.76 9.92 7.14
N LEU A 11 -10.45 10.18 7.24
CA LEU A 11 -9.64 10.67 6.12
C LEU A 11 -9.60 9.66 4.96
N LYS A 12 -9.53 8.36 5.26
CA LYS A 12 -9.63 7.30 4.24
C LYS A 12 -11.00 7.34 3.55
N ASP A 13 -12.09 7.55 4.29
CA ASP A 13 -13.43 7.64 3.70
C ASP A 13 -13.64 8.94 2.91
N GLU A 14 -13.03 10.06 3.32
CA GLU A 14 -12.95 11.29 2.53
C GLU A 14 -12.20 11.07 1.22
N GLY A 15 -11.04 10.38 1.26
CA GLY A 15 -10.29 10.00 0.07
C GLY A 15 -11.10 9.10 -0.87
N ASN A 16 -11.88 8.16 -0.33
CA ASN A 16 -12.80 7.33 -1.11
C ASN A 16 -13.91 8.17 -1.77
N ALA A 17 -14.43 9.18 -1.07
CA ALA A 17 -15.44 10.08 -1.61
C ALA A 17 -14.86 10.94 -2.75
N ALA A 18 -13.66 11.51 -2.57
CA ALA A 18 -12.94 12.26 -3.60
C ALA A 18 -12.66 11.39 -4.83
N PHE A 19 -12.23 10.14 -4.64
CA PHE A 19 -12.02 9.18 -5.74
C PHE A 19 -13.31 8.92 -6.53
N LYS A 20 -14.46 8.80 -5.86
CA LYS A 20 -15.77 8.66 -6.52
C LYS A 20 -16.19 9.91 -7.29
N ARG A 21 -15.79 11.10 -6.83
CA ARG A 21 -16.00 12.38 -7.54
C ARG A 21 -15.04 12.57 -8.72
N GLY A 22 -14.02 11.74 -8.86
CA GLY A 22 -12.98 11.88 -9.88
C GLY A 22 -11.87 12.86 -9.50
N GLU A 23 -11.86 13.35 -8.25
CA GLU A 23 -10.84 14.25 -7.71
C GLU A 23 -9.64 13.43 -7.22
N LEU A 24 -8.89 12.89 -8.18
CA LEU A 24 -7.80 11.95 -7.90
C LEU A 24 -6.68 12.58 -7.05
N LYS A 25 -6.37 13.87 -7.26
CA LYS A 25 -5.35 14.59 -6.49
C LYS A 25 -5.75 14.75 -5.02
N GLU A 26 -6.97 15.21 -4.77
CA GLU A 26 -7.50 15.36 -3.41
C GLU A 26 -7.58 14.01 -2.70
N ALA A 27 -7.95 12.94 -3.40
CA ALA A 27 -7.94 11.60 -2.84
C ALA A 27 -6.54 11.18 -2.36
N ILE A 28 -5.48 11.46 -3.14
CA ILE A 28 -4.09 11.16 -2.75
C ILE A 28 -3.68 11.97 -1.52
N GLU A 29 -4.05 13.25 -1.44
CA GLU A 29 -3.76 14.11 -0.29
C GLU A 29 -4.41 13.55 0.99
N ARG A 30 -5.71 13.23 0.95
CA ARG A 30 -6.42 12.67 2.12
C ARG A 30 -5.88 11.33 2.58
N TYR A 31 -5.50 10.45 1.64
CA TYR A 31 -4.81 9.21 2.00
C TYR A 31 -3.42 9.45 2.59
N THR A 32 -2.73 10.51 2.18
CA THR A 32 -1.42 10.86 2.72
C THR A 32 -1.55 11.38 4.15
N GLU A 33 -2.49 12.29 4.40
CA GLU A 33 -2.84 12.77 5.75
C GLU A 33 -3.24 11.59 6.66
N ALA A 34 -4.04 10.64 6.14
CA ALA A 34 -4.42 9.45 6.90
C ALA A 34 -3.21 8.57 7.28
N LEU A 35 -2.16 8.54 6.46
CA LEU A 35 -0.92 7.79 6.74
C LEU A 35 -0.01 8.51 7.75
N GLU A 36 -0.07 9.84 7.83
CA GLU A 36 0.69 10.65 8.79
C GLU A 36 0.19 10.45 10.23
N LEU A 37 -1.09 10.10 10.40
CA LEU A 37 -1.67 9.74 11.71
C LEU A 37 -1.18 8.40 12.27
N ASP A 38 -0.26 7.73 11.57
CA ASP A 38 0.26 6.38 11.84
C ASP A 38 -0.84 5.39 12.26
N PRO A 39 -1.79 5.10 11.35
CA PRO A 39 -2.89 4.21 11.63
C PRO A 39 -2.40 2.78 11.88
N GLN A 40 -3.25 1.96 12.52
CA GLN A 40 -2.95 0.54 12.71
C GLN A 40 -2.53 -0.12 11.40
N LYS A 41 -1.64 -1.13 11.48
CA LYS A 41 -1.08 -1.83 10.32
C LYS A 41 -2.14 -2.24 9.28
N SER A 42 -3.30 -2.74 9.72
CA SER A 42 -4.41 -3.15 8.85
C SER A 42 -5.04 -1.98 8.08
N LEU A 43 -5.25 -0.84 8.74
CA LEU A 43 -5.81 0.37 8.14
C LEU A 43 -4.78 1.03 7.21
N LYS A 44 -3.51 1.08 7.63
CA LYS A 44 -2.37 1.57 6.85
C LYS A 44 -2.25 0.86 5.50
N ALA A 45 -2.36 -0.47 5.50
CA ALA A 45 -2.34 -1.27 4.28
C ALA A 45 -3.50 -0.95 3.34
N THR A 46 -4.70 -0.77 3.89
CA THR A 46 -5.90 -0.39 3.12
C THR A 46 -5.71 0.98 2.46
N ILE A 47 -5.15 1.95 3.19
CA ILE A 47 -4.89 3.30 2.68
C ILE A 47 -3.85 3.26 1.55
N TYR A 48 -2.72 2.55 1.72
CA TYR A 48 -1.72 2.38 0.65
C TYR A 48 -2.31 1.75 -0.60
N ARG A 49 -3.12 0.69 -0.46
CA ARG A 49 -3.78 0.02 -1.58
C ARG A 49 -4.73 0.96 -2.32
N ASN A 50 -5.52 1.74 -1.60
CA ASN A 50 -6.45 2.70 -2.20
C ASN A 50 -5.69 3.83 -2.90
N ARG A 51 -4.64 4.38 -2.28
CA ARG A 51 -3.80 5.42 -2.89
C ARG A 51 -3.08 4.93 -4.15
N ALA A 52 -2.56 3.69 -4.14
CA ALA A 52 -1.98 3.06 -5.32
C ALA A 52 -2.99 2.94 -6.46
N MET A 53 -4.25 2.57 -6.17
CA MET A 53 -5.31 2.53 -7.18
C MET A 53 -5.63 3.90 -7.77
N VAL A 54 -5.58 4.95 -6.95
CA VAL A 54 -5.75 6.33 -7.44
C VAL A 54 -4.60 6.74 -8.36
N ARG A 55 -3.34 6.44 -7.96
CA ARG A 55 -2.15 6.70 -8.78
C ARG A 55 -2.17 5.96 -10.10
N LEU A 56 -2.59 4.68 -10.08
CA LEU A 56 -2.80 3.89 -11.29
C LEU A 56 -3.81 4.56 -12.25
N LYS A 57 -4.88 5.14 -11.70
CA LYS A 57 -5.89 5.88 -12.49
C LYS A 57 -5.39 7.22 -13.03
N MET A 58 -4.30 7.75 -12.47
CA MET A 58 -3.61 8.95 -12.95
C MET A 58 -2.45 8.63 -13.91
N ASP A 59 -2.26 7.35 -14.30
CA ASP A 59 -1.10 6.87 -15.04
C ASP A 59 0.25 7.12 -14.32
N ASP A 60 0.22 7.31 -13.00
CA ASP A 60 1.42 7.41 -12.14
C ASP A 60 1.86 6.03 -11.67
N PHE A 61 2.55 5.32 -12.56
CA PHE A 61 3.05 3.96 -12.30
C PHE A 61 4.17 3.95 -11.26
N GLU A 62 5.08 4.93 -11.29
CA GLU A 62 6.20 5.03 -10.34
C GLU A 62 5.69 5.23 -8.91
N GLY A 63 4.72 6.13 -8.71
CA GLY A 63 4.09 6.32 -7.42
C GLY A 63 3.27 5.11 -6.99
N CYS A 64 2.65 4.39 -7.92
CA CYS A 64 1.93 3.15 -7.62
C CYS A 64 2.88 2.05 -7.09
N GLU A 65 4.04 1.85 -7.72
CA GLU A 65 5.05 0.88 -7.27
C GLU A 65 5.64 1.27 -5.91
N TYR A 66 5.87 2.57 -5.68
CA TYR A 66 6.32 3.07 -4.39
C TYR A 66 5.31 2.78 -3.26
N ASP A 67 4.01 2.96 -3.50
CA ASP A 67 2.99 2.66 -2.51
C ASP A 67 2.79 1.16 -2.30
N ALA A 68 2.86 0.38 -3.38
CA ALA A 68 2.76 -1.08 -3.31
C ALA A 68 3.94 -1.72 -2.57
N SER A 69 5.15 -1.16 -2.69
CA SER A 69 6.34 -1.63 -1.96
C SER A 69 6.34 -1.23 -0.48
N ARG A 70 5.68 -0.12 -0.12
CA ARG A 70 5.51 0.31 1.29
C ARG A 70 4.35 -0.36 2.00
N ASP A 71 3.44 -1.00 1.27
CA ASP A 71 2.42 -1.84 1.88
C ASP A 71 3.07 -3.10 2.48
N VAL A 72 3.17 -3.11 3.81
CA VAL A 72 3.77 -4.20 4.60
C VAL A 72 3.07 -5.53 4.36
N ILE A 73 1.79 -5.52 3.93
CA ILE A 73 1.05 -6.74 3.60
C ILE A 73 1.40 -7.23 2.18
N ALA A 74 1.70 -6.35 1.23
CA ALA A 74 2.11 -6.76 -0.11
C ALA A 74 3.45 -7.52 -0.07
N LEU A 75 4.42 -7.06 0.73
CA LEU A 75 5.68 -7.78 0.93
C LEU A 75 5.46 -9.11 1.67
N ALA A 76 4.68 -9.13 2.75
CA ALA A 76 4.42 -10.37 3.50
C ALA A 76 3.65 -11.43 2.68
N VAL A 77 2.69 -11.01 1.84
CA VAL A 77 1.92 -11.92 0.99
C VAL A 77 2.70 -12.31 -0.28
N ALA A 78 3.53 -11.42 -0.84
CA ALA A 78 4.44 -11.71 -1.95
C ALA A 78 5.58 -12.66 -1.55
N ILE A 79 6.11 -12.52 -0.33
CA ILE A 79 7.08 -13.44 0.29
C ILE A 79 6.46 -14.83 0.45
N VAL A 80 5.17 -14.93 0.77
CA VAL A 80 4.49 -16.22 0.99
C VAL A 80 4.00 -16.88 -0.31
N LYS A 81 3.71 -16.12 -1.39
CA LYS A 81 3.00 -16.68 -2.57
C LYS A 81 3.60 -16.46 -3.96
N GLY A 82 4.81 -15.92 -4.09
CA GLY A 82 5.54 -16.07 -5.36
C GLY A 82 5.45 -14.90 -6.34
N LEU A 83 5.44 -13.66 -5.85
CA LEU A 83 5.74 -12.50 -6.71
C LEU A 83 7.26 -12.38 -7.01
N SER A 84 8.14 -13.00 -6.21
CA SER A 84 9.58 -13.03 -6.48
C SER A 84 9.95 -13.78 -7.77
N VAL A 85 9.15 -14.77 -8.18
CA VAL A 85 9.44 -15.57 -9.36
C VAL A 85 9.12 -14.84 -10.67
N ALA A 86 8.21 -13.85 -10.63
CA ALA A 86 7.73 -13.19 -11.83
C ALA A 86 8.55 -11.95 -12.24
N LEU A 87 9.24 -11.30 -11.30
CA LEU A 87 9.85 -9.98 -11.54
C LEU A 87 11.38 -9.95 -11.56
N LEU A 88 12.09 -10.96 -11.02
CA LEU A 88 13.55 -10.86 -10.83
C LEU A 88 14.42 -11.90 -11.55
N GLY A 89 13.84 -12.79 -12.37
CA GLY A 89 14.64 -13.82 -13.03
C GLY A 89 15.33 -14.76 -12.02
N GLU A 90 16.02 -15.79 -12.52
CA GLU A 90 16.42 -16.97 -11.74
C GLU A 90 17.40 -16.70 -10.56
N ASP A 91 17.90 -15.47 -10.39
CA ASP A 91 18.84 -15.09 -9.32
C ASP A 91 18.22 -15.04 -7.91
N ALA A 92 16.89 -15.06 -7.79
CA ALA A 92 16.20 -15.02 -6.49
C ALA A 92 16.19 -16.37 -5.73
N LEU A 93 16.53 -17.50 -6.39
CA LEU A 93 16.46 -18.84 -5.80
C LEU A 93 17.52 -19.10 -4.71
N ARG A 94 18.58 -18.28 -4.66
CA ARG A 94 19.71 -18.49 -3.75
C ARG A 94 19.45 -18.01 -2.32
N TRP A 95 18.51 -17.09 -2.12
CA TRP A 95 18.18 -16.53 -0.81
C TRP A 95 17.07 -17.28 -0.07
N THR A 96 16.19 -17.98 -0.80
CA THR A 96 15.05 -18.71 -0.20
C THR A 96 15.44 -20.05 0.42
N THR A 97 16.47 -20.70 -0.12
CA THR A 97 17.00 -21.98 0.40
C THR A 97 17.90 -21.79 1.63
N ALA A 98 18.38 -20.57 1.90
CA ALA A 98 19.23 -20.27 3.04
C ALA A 98 18.45 -20.21 4.38
N THR A 99 17.16 -19.92 4.35
CA THR A 99 16.32 -19.79 5.57
C THR A 99 15.71 -21.10 6.07
N GLN A 100 15.90 -22.22 5.35
CA GLN A 100 15.28 -23.52 5.70
C GLN A 100 16.25 -24.52 6.34
N SER A 101 17.49 -24.11 6.63
CA SER A 101 18.54 -24.96 7.23
C SER A 101 19.02 -24.48 8.62
N ILE A 102 18.18 -23.80 9.40
CA ILE A 102 18.44 -23.50 10.82
C ILE A 102 17.25 -24.02 11.65
#